data_AF-A0A661UYF6-F1
#
_entry.id   AF-A0A661UYF6-F1
#
_cell.length_a   1.000
_cell.length_b   1.000
_cell.length_c   1.000
_cell.angle_alpha   90.00
_cell.angle_beta   90.00
_cell.angle_gamma   90.00
#
_symmetry.space_group_name_H-M   'P 1'
#
loop_
_entity.id
_entity.type
_entity.pdbx_description
1 polymer ?
#
loop_
_entity_poly.entity_id
_entity_poly.type
_entity_poly.pdbx_seq_one_letter_code
_entity_poly.pdbx_strand_id
1 'polypeptide(L)'
;STTSSIVAELPADPDAPLRAWVAPCSPCVSVFVPVFPPDAVPAALADPAVWSAFAALRDRVEADDSALAPIRAVFAPLEAELWSEADDVAPHSERRAAFAETAWQRVSEALASVK
;
A
#
# COMPACT_ATOMS: atom_id res chain seq x y z
N SER A 1 -19.09 1.99 1.19
CA SER A 1 -17.69 2.34 1.47
C SER A 1 -16.78 1.44 0.63
N THR A 2 -15.64 1.95 0.15
CA THR A 2 -14.67 1.23 -0.70
C THR A 2 -13.94 0.15 0.11
N THR A 3 -14.01 -1.11 -0.35
CA THR A 3 -13.29 -2.22 0.29
C THR A 3 -11.79 -2.14 0.03
N SER A 4 -11.38 -1.87 -1.20
CA SER A 4 -9.97 -1.69 -1.60
C SER A 4 -9.90 -0.87 -2.88
N SER A 5 -8.75 -0.25 -3.12
CA SER A 5 -8.40 0.35 -4.41
C SER A 5 -7.14 -0.29 -4.97
N ILE A 6 -7.08 -0.45 -6.28
CA ILE A 6 -5.92 -0.97 -7.00
C ILE A 6 -5.62 -0.10 -8.22
N VAL A 7 -4.35 0.18 -8.45
CA VAL A 7 -3.83 0.69 -9.72
C VAL A 7 -2.97 -0.42 -10.30
N ALA A 8 -3.26 -0.88 -11.51
CA ALA A 8 -2.44 -1.87 -12.20
C ALA A 8 -1.86 -1.24 -13.46
N GLU A 9 -0.54 -1.32 -13.61
CA GLU A 9 0.13 -0.92 -14.83
C GLU A 9 0.03 -2.06 -15.84
N LEU A 10 -0.52 -1.74 -17.03
CA LEU A 10 -0.58 -2.66 -18.15
C LEU A 10 0.61 -2.37 -19.07
N PRO A 11 1.65 -3.22 -19.08
CA PRO A 11 2.79 -3.00 -19.94
C PRO A 11 2.39 -3.19 -21.41
N ALA A 12 3.03 -2.42 -22.29
CA ALA A 12 2.87 -2.61 -23.74
C ALA A 12 3.49 -3.93 -24.23
N ASP A 13 4.54 -4.40 -23.55
CA ASP A 13 5.18 -5.68 -23.77
C ASP A 13 4.56 -6.73 -22.83
N PRO A 14 3.94 -7.82 -23.34
CA PRO A 14 3.34 -8.85 -22.51
C PRO A 14 4.36 -9.62 -21.66
N ASP A 15 5.65 -9.58 -22.01
CA ASP A 15 6.72 -10.23 -21.25
C ASP A 15 7.33 -9.32 -20.17
N ALA A 16 6.95 -8.03 -20.15
CA ALA A 16 7.38 -7.11 -19.12
C ALA A 16 6.70 -7.41 -17.77
N PRO A 17 7.40 -7.15 -16.65
CA PRO A 17 6.87 -7.43 -15.32
C PRO A 17 5.60 -6.62 -15.04
N LEU A 18 4.58 -7.29 -14.50
CA LEU A 18 3.40 -6.61 -14.00
C LEU A 18 3.74 -5.87 -12.71
N ARG A 19 3.19 -4.66 -12.61
CA ARG A 19 3.27 -3.82 -11.42
C ARG A 19 1.88 -3.34 -11.06
N ALA A 20 1.58 -3.38 -9.77
CA ALA A 20 0.35 -2.82 -9.25
C ALA A 20 0.61 -2.10 -7.93
N TRP A 21 -0.34 -1.28 -7.51
CA TRP A 21 -0.37 -0.64 -6.21
C TRP A 21 -1.70 -0.96 -5.56
N VAL A 22 -1.65 -1.52 -4.36
CA VAL A 22 -2.84 -1.96 -3.62
C VAL A 22 -2.99 -1.13 -2.37
N ALA A 23 -4.17 -0.56 -2.19
CA ALA A 23 -4.58 0.11 -0.96
C ALA A 23 -5.69 -0.72 -0.28
N PRO A 24 -5.46 -1.24 0.93
CA PRO A 24 -6.53 -1.78 1.77
C PRO A 24 -7.49 -0.65 2.16
N CYS A 25 -8.81 -0.83 2.00
CA CYS A 25 -9.82 0.22 2.23
C CYS A 25 -9.70 1.42 1.25
N SER A 26 -10.26 2.57 1.65
CA SER A 26 -10.20 3.82 0.89
C SER A 26 -8.78 4.39 0.92
N PRO A 27 -8.22 4.86 -0.22
CA PRO A 27 -6.87 5.42 -0.27
C PRO A 27 -6.72 6.68 0.59
N CYS A 28 -7.82 7.39 0.88
CA CYS A 28 -7.79 8.54 1.78
C CYS A 28 -7.32 8.20 3.21
N VAL A 29 -7.49 6.96 3.65
CA VAL A 29 -7.12 6.48 5.00
C VAL A 29 -6.14 5.31 4.94
N SER A 30 -5.47 5.13 3.80
CA SER A 30 -4.59 4.00 3.51
C SER A 30 -3.38 4.45 2.71
N VAL A 31 -2.57 3.49 2.26
CA VAL A 31 -1.37 3.68 1.43
C VAL A 31 -1.47 2.76 0.22
N PHE A 32 -1.17 3.29 -0.97
CA PHE A 32 -0.94 2.49 -2.16
C PHE A 32 0.42 1.78 -2.07
N VAL A 33 0.40 0.51 -1.66
CA VAL A 33 1.61 -0.33 -1.52
C VAL A 33 1.95 -0.95 -2.88
N PRO A 34 3.15 -0.70 -3.44
CA PRO A 34 3.55 -1.31 -4.70
C PRO A 34 3.79 -2.81 -4.53
N VAL A 35 3.34 -3.59 -5.51
CA VAL A 35 3.47 -5.04 -5.59
C VAL A 35 3.85 -5.46 -7.00
N PHE A 36 4.55 -6.58 -7.13
CA PHE A 36 4.96 -7.13 -8.42
C PHE A 36 4.41 -8.54 -8.60
N PRO A 37 3.13 -8.68 -9.02
CA PRO A 37 2.52 -9.98 -9.21
C PRO A 37 3.17 -10.76 -10.37
N PRO A 38 3.15 -12.10 -10.31
CA PRO A 38 2.54 -12.90 -9.24
C PRO A 38 3.44 -13.09 -8.00
N ASP A 39 4.74 -12.78 -8.10
CA ASP A 39 5.74 -13.32 -7.17
C ASP A 39 6.01 -12.45 -5.93
N ALA A 40 5.84 -11.12 -6.02
CA ALA A 40 6.11 -10.20 -4.91
C ALA A 40 4.84 -9.47 -4.46
N VAL A 41 3.93 -10.26 -3.86
CA VAL A 41 2.71 -9.78 -3.21
C VAL A 41 2.79 -10.11 -1.72
N PRO A 42 2.74 -9.11 -0.81
CA PRO A 42 2.87 -9.37 0.63
C PRO A 42 1.75 -10.28 1.15
N ALA A 43 2.12 -11.31 1.91
CA ALA A 43 1.16 -12.25 2.51
C ALA A 43 0.16 -11.56 3.45
N ALA A 44 0.56 -10.43 4.04
CA ALA A 44 -0.28 -9.64 4.92
C ALA A 44 -1.53 -9.04 4.25
N LEU A 45 -1.57 -8.94 2.92
CA LEU A 45 -2.79 -8.58 2.21
C LEU A 45 -3.89 -9.65 2.34
N ALA A 46 -3.53 -10.89 2.72
CA ALA A 46 -4.48 -11.95 3.05
C ALA A 46 -4.86 -11.99 4.54
N ASP A 47 -4.25 -11.17 5.41
CA ASP A 47 -4.49 -11.18 6.86
C ASP A 47 -5.70 -10.31 7.25
N PRO A 48 -6.80 -10.88 7.77
CA PRO A 48 -7.98 -10.11 8.20
C PRO A 48 -7.68 -9.01 9.23
N ALA A 49 -6.65 -9.18 10.07
CA ALA A 49 -6.29 -8.19 11.08
C ALA A 49 -5.81 -6.87 10.44
N VAL A 50 -5.12 -6.96 9.30
CA VAL A 50 -4.69 -5.81 8.50
C VAL A 50 -5.90 -5.03 8.00
N TRP A 51 -6.86 -5.74 7.40
CA TRP A 51 -8.09 -5.13 6.88
C TRP A 51 -8.91 -4.47 8.00
N SER A 52 -9.02 -5.13 9.15
CA SER A 52 -9.71 -4.57 10.31
C SER A 52 -9.05 -3.31 10.84
N ALA A 53 -7.71 -3.21 10.79
CA ALA A 53 -6.99 -2.03 11.25
C ALA A 53 -7.22 -0.82 10.33
N PHE A 54 -7.19 -1.00 9.01
CA PHE A 54 -7.53 0.08 8.07
C PHE A 54 -9.01 0.46 8.11
N ALA A 55 -9.90 -0.50 8.33
CA ALA A 55 -11.32 -0.22 8.56
C ALA A 55 -11.53 0.66 9.79
N ALA A 56 -10.80 0.43 10.89
CA ALA A 56 -10.88 1.27 12.09
C ALA A 56 -10.44 2.72 11.82
N LEU A 57 -9.40 2.95 11.00
CA LEU A 57 -9.01 4.30 10.59
C LEU A 57 -10.09 4.99 9.75
N ARG A 58 -10.70 4.24 8.83
CA ARG A 58 -11.83 4.74 8.06
C ARG A 58 -12.98 5.16 8.97
N ASP A 59 -13.41 4.27 9.86
CA ASP A 59 -14.54 4.51 10.74
C ASP A 59 -14.27 5.70 11.67
N ARG A 60 -13.01 5.90 12.10
CA ARG A 60 -12.58 7.09 12.84
C ARG A 60 -12.72 8.37 12.03
N VAL A 61 -12.31 8.38 10.75
CA VAL A 61 -12.46 9.55 9.87
C VAL A 61 -13.93 9.81 9.54
N GLU A 62 -14.73 8.78 9.28
CA GLU A 62 -16.17 8.93 9.04
C GLU A 62 -16.92 9.49 10.26
N ALA A 63 -16.42 9.24 11.47
CA ALA A 63 -16.95 9.82 12.70
C ALA A 63 -16.41 11.23 13.01
N ASP A 64 -15.19 11.52 12.57
CA ASP A 64 -14.49 12.79 12.79
C ASP A 64 -13.53 13.09 11.62
N ASP A 65 -13.98 13.91 10.68
CA ASP A 65 -13.22 14.32 9.50
C ASP A 65 -11.87 14.96 9.85
N SER A 66 -11.71 15.53 11.05
CA SER A 66 -10.46 16.15 11.48
C SER A 66 -9.33 15.12 11.70
N ALA A 67 -9.67 13.84 11.87
CA ALA A 67 -8.71 12.75 11.99
C ALA A 67 -7.97 12.45 10.67
N LEU A 68 -8.49 12.90 9.52
CA LEU A 68 -7.92 12.61 8.21
C LEU A 68 -6.53 13.24 8.03
N ALA A 69 -6.38 14.51 8.39
CA ALA A 69 -5.13 15.24 8.14
C ALA A 69 -3.92 14.63 8.88
N PRO A 70 -4.00 14.26 10.17
CA PRO A 70 -2.93 13.54 10.86
C PRO A 70 -2.57 12.18 10.22
N ILE A 71 -3.57 11.40 9.79
CA ILE A 71 -3.32 10.11 9.12
C ILE A 71 -2.55 10.33 7.82
N ARG A 72 -3.00 11.28 6.98
CA ARG A 72 -2.33 11.58 5.71
C ARG A 72 -0.96 12.23 5.89
N ALA A 73 -0.72 12.95 6.99
CA ALA A 73 0.61 13.49 7.30
C ALA A 73 1.66 12.37 7.47
N VAL A 74 1.25 11.18 7.90
CA VAL A 74 2.12 9.99 8.00
C VAL A 74 2.14 9.21 6.68
N PHE A 75 0.97 8.95 6.10
CA PHE A 75 0.87 8.06 4.94
C PHE A 75 1.29 8.69 3.61
N ALA A 76 1.09 9.99 3.40
CA ALA A 76 1.45 10.63 2.13
C ALA A 76 2.96 10.61 1.82
N PRO A 77 3.88 10.98 2.75
CA PRO A 77 5.31 10.91 2.46
C PRO A 77 5.77 9.45 2.24
N LEU A 78 5.28 8.51 3.06
CA LEU A 78 5.59 7.08 2.89
C LEU A 78 5.14 6.57 1.52
N GLU A 79 3.92 6.90 1.09
CA GLU A 79 3.40 6.53 -0.22
C GLU A 79 4.29 7.05 -1.35
N ALA A 80 4.72 8.33 -1.28
CA ALA A 80 5.61 8.92 -2.28
C ALA A 80 6.99 8.21 -2.33
N GLU A 81 7.57 7.90 -1.17
CA GLU A 81 8.82 7.14 -1.08
C GLU A 81 8.69 5.75 -1.71
N LEU A 82 7.63 5.01 -1.35
CA LEU A 82 7.39 3.67 -1.88
C LEU A 82 7.18 3.69 -3.39
N TRP A 83 6.49 4.70 -3.93
CA TRP A 83 6.32 4.85 -5.38
C TRP A 83 7.65 5.08 -6.09
N SER A 84 8.48 5.99 -5.58
CA SER A 84 9.80 6.26 -6.13
C SER A 84 10.70 5.02 -6.09
N GLU A 85 10.73 4.31 -4.96
CA GLU A 85 11.53 3.09 -4.82
C GLU A 85 11.01 1.96 -5.72
N ALA A 86 9.70 1.88 -5.95
CA ALA A 86 9.12 0.90 -6.85
C ALA A 86 9.48 1.15 -8.32
N ASP A 87 9.66 2.41 -8.74
CA ASP A 87 10.22 2.73 -10.06
C ASP A 87 11.66 2.22 -10.19
N ASP A 88 12.49 2.42 -9.15
CA ASP A 88 13.87 1.96 -9.15
C ASP A 88 13.99 0.43 -9.09
N VAL A 89 13.06 -0.25 -8.41
CA VAL A 89 13.07 -1.72 -8.23
C VAL A 89 12.43 -2.45 -9.41
N ALA A 90 11.51 -1.82 -10.15
CA ALA A 90 10.80 -2.43 -11.26
C ALA A 90 11.68 -3.21 -12.26
N PRO A 91 12.83 -2.71 -12.75
CA PRO A 91 13.67 -3.45 -13.70
C PRO A 91 14.47 -4.61 -13.08
N HIS A 92 14.49 -4.76 -11.75
CA HIS A 92 15.36 -5.69 -11.01
C HIS A 92 14.56 -6.79 -10.29
N SER A 93 14.27 -7.89 -10.99
CA SER A 93 13.41 -8.96 -10.45
C SER A 93 13.90 -9.54 -9.13
N GLU A 94 15.21 -9.66 -8.94
CA GLU A 94 15.85 -10.16 -7.74
C GLU A 94 15.62 -9.27 -6.50
N ARG A 95 15.25 -8.00 -6.68
CA ARG A 95 15.02 -7.02 -5.61
C ARG A 95 13.55 -6.90 -5.20
N ARG A 96 12.62 -7.33 -6.06
CA ARG A 96 11.18 -7.07 -5.89
C ARG A 96 10.58 -7.72 -4.64
N ALA A 97 10.94 -8.97 -4.35
CA ALA A 97 10.43 -9.67 -3.17
C ALA A 97 10.87 -9.01 -1.86
N ALA A 98 12.17 -8.70 -1.75
CA ALA A 98 12.72 -8.01 -0.58
C ALA A 98 12.13 -6.61 -0.42
N PHE A 99 11.91 -5.89 -1.53
CA PHE A 99 11.23 -4.62 -1.53
C PHE A 99 9.78 -4.75 -1.03
N ALA A 100 8.99 -5.69 -1.54
CA ALA A 100 7.59 -5.85 -1.14
C ALA A 100 7.44 -6.14 0.36
N GLU A 101 8.30 -6.99 0.93
CA GLU A 101 8.33 -7.26 2.37
C GLU A 101 8.73 -6.01 3.18
N THR A 102 9.78 -5.29 2.75
CA THR A 102 10.25 -4.08 3.44
C THR A 102 9.20 -2.95 3.36
N ALA A 103 8.57 -2.77 2.21
CA ALA A 103 7.49 -1.82 2.00
C ALA A 103 6.32 -2.14 2.94
N TRP A 104 5.94 -3.41 3.06
CA TRP A 104 4.89 -3.82 3.98
C TRP A 104 5.24 -3.59 5.45
N GLN A 105 6.48 -3.85 5.86
CA GLN A 105 6.95 -3.56 7.20
C GLN A 105 6.78 -2.07 7.54
N ARG A 106 7.22 -1.17 6.65
CA ARG A 106 7.09 0.28 6.83
C ARG A 106 5.63 0.72 6.93
N VAL A 107 4.75 0.14 6.11
CA VAL A 107 3.30 0.39 6.18
C VAL A 107 2.72 -0.07 7.52
N SER A 108 3.15 -1.23 8.03
CA SER A 108 2.70 -1.76 9.31
C SER A 108 3.14 -0.89 10.49
N GLU A 109 4.38 -0.40 10.47
CA GLU A 109 4.92 0.54 11.45
C GLU A 109 4.17 1.89 11.40
N ALA A 110 3.95 2.43 10.19
CA ALA A 110 3.18 3.65 10.00
C ALA A 110 1.73 3.50 10.50
N LEU A 111 1.08 2.38 10.18
CA LEU A 111 -0.27 2.06 10.64
C LEU A 111 -0.34 1.99 12.18
N ALA A 112 0.67 1.42 12.84
CA ALA A 112 0.75 1.38 14.29
C ALA A 112 0.90 2.78 14.92
N SER A 113 1.51 3.73 14.21
CA SER A 113 1.71 5.11 14.70
C SER A 113 0.48 6.02 14.62
N VAL A 114 -0.52 5.64 13.80
CA VAL A 114 -1.74 6.45 13.55
C VAL A 114 -3.02 5.84 14.13
N LYS A 115 -2.93 4.66 14.76
CA LYS A 115 -4.05 4.05 15.48
C LYS A 115 -4.53 4.92 16.64
#